data_AF-A0A7C1IAU8-F1
#
_entry.id   AF-A0A7C1IAU8-F1
#
_cell.length_a   1.000
_cell.length_b   1.000
_cell.length_c   1.000
_cell.angle_alpha   90.00
_cell.angle_beta   90.00
_cell.angle_gamma   90.00
#
_symmetry.space_group_name_H-M   'P 1'
#
loop_
_entity.id
_entity.type
_entity.pdbx_description
1 polymer ?
#
loop_
_entity_poly.entity_id
_entity_poly.type
_entity_poly.pdbx_seq_one_letter_code
_entity_poly.pdbx_strand_id
1 'polypeptide(L)'
;MKKQIAALLLLALFAFLLLQADYSREQTGSYDHYVSHPEEIGISNLVAAILMDWRAYDTMGEAIVLFTAVLGFHTIMGRRWK
;
A
#
# COMPACT_ATOMS: atom_id res chain seq x y z
N MET A 1 25.00 -10.37 -22.06
CA MET A 1 25.97 -9.87 -21.05
C MET A 1 25.50 -8.61 -20.33
N LYS A 2 25.35 -7.43 -20.97
CA LYS A 2 24.97 -6.18 -20.26
C LYS A 2 23.65 -6.25 -19.46
N LYS A 3 22.59 -6.85 -20.02
CA LYS A 3 21.30 -7.06 -19.33
C LYS A 3 21.41 -7.99 -18.12
N GLN A 4 22.26 -9.02 -18.21
CA GLN A 4 22.49 -9.98 -17.12
C GLN A 4 23.25 -9.32 -15.96
N ILE A 5 24.26 -8.49 -16.28
CA ILE A 5 24.99 -7.70 -15.28
C ILE A 5 24.02 -6.73 -14.57
N ALA A 6 23.18 -6.01 -15.33
CA ALA A 6 22.19 -5.11 -14.75
C ALA A 6 21.18 -5.82 -13.83
N ALA A 7 20.70 -7.01 -14.24
CA ALA A 7 19.81 -7.82 -13.41
C ALA A 7 20.49 -8.28 -12.12
N LEU A 8 21.75 -8.72 -12.19
CA LEU A 8 22.53 -9.11 -11.02
C LEU A 8 22.76 -7.95 -10.06
N LEU A 9 23.04 -6.75 -10.57
CA LEU A 9 23.21 -5.55 -9.75
C LEU A 9 21.89 -5.16 -9.06
N LEU A 10 20.77 -5.21 -9.77
CA LEU A 10 19.45 -4.96 -9.18
C LEU A 10 19.11 -5.97 -8.09
N LEU A 11 19.41 -7.25 -8.32
CA LEU A 11 19.13 -8.32 -7.38
C LEU A 11 20.03 -8.23 -6.15
N ALA A 12 21.30 -7.88 -6.33
CA ALA A 12 22.24 -7.61 -5.24
C ALA A 12 21.80 -6.39 -4.41
N LEU A 13 21.36 -5.31 -5.07
CA LEU A 13 20.81 -4.13 -4.39
C LEU A 13 19.55 -4.49 -3.60
N PHE A 14 18.63 -5.24 -4.20
CA PHE A 14 17.40 -5.67 -3.53
C PHE A 14 17.70 -6.55 -2.31
N ALA A 15 18.61 -7.52 -2.46
CA ALA A 15 19.06 -8.36 -1.34
C ALA A 15 19.72 -7.52 -0.24
N PHE A 16 20.56 -6.55 -0.60
CA PHE A 16 21.16 -5.63 0.36
C PHE A 16 20.11 -4.82 1.12
N LEU A 17 19.08 -4.31 0.44
CA LEU A 17 17.97 -3.59 1.08
C LEU A 17 17.17 -4.50 2.03
N LEU A 18 16.92 -5.76 1.64
CA LEU A 18 16.24 -6.72 2.50
C LEU A 18 17.04 -7.05 3.76
N LEU A 19 18.37 -7.15 3.66
CA LEU A 19 19.24 -7.39 4.82
C LEU A 19 19.25 -6.23 5.81
N GLN A 20 18.91 -5.02 5.37
CA GLN A 20 18.78 -3.83 6.22
C GLN A 20 17.39 -3.68 6.84
N ALA A 21 16.43 -4.56 6.52
CA ALA A 21 15.08 -4.49 7.08
C ALA A 21 15.09 -4.91 8.55
N ASP A 22 14.85 -3.94 9.43
CA ASP A 22 14.75 -4.15 10.87
C ASP A 22 13.28 -4.33 11.30
N TYR A 23 12.96 -5.53 11.79
CA TYR A 23 11.64 -5.89 12.32
C TYR A 23 11.57 -5.84 13.85
N SER A 24 12.66 -5.45 14.52
CA SER A 24 12.71 -5.34 15.99
C SER A 24 12.21 -3.99 16.52
N ARG A 25 11.70 -3.13 15.64
CA ARG A 25 11.23 -1.79 15.99
C ARG A 25 10.11 -1.81 17.02
N GLU A 26 10.28 -0.98 18.04
CA GLU A 26 9.26 -0.75 19.05
C GLU A 26 8.02 -0.12 18.41
N GLN A 27 6.89 -0.74 18.69
CA GLN A 27 5.57 -0.37 18.21
C GLN A 27 5.12 0.91 18.90
N THR A 28 5.38 2.06 18.28
CA THR A 28 5.14 3.40 18.84
C THR A 28 4.24 4.23 17.94
N GLY A 29 3.74 5.35 18.46
CA GLY A 29 2.94 6.31 17.70
C GLY A 29 1.54 5.78 17.38
N SER A 30 1.11 5.96 16.13
CA SER A 30 -0.26 5.58 15.70
C SER A 30 -0.55 4.10 15.84
N TYR A 31 0.44 3.23 15.64
CA TYR A 31 0.28 1.79 15.86
C TYR A 31 -0.15 1.49 17.30
N ASP A 32 0.58 2.05 18.28
CA ASP A 32 0.32 1.78 19.70
C ASP A 32 -1.08 2.25 20.07
N HIS A 33 -1.49 3.42 19.57
CA HIS A 33 -2.84 3.93 19.74
C HIS A 33 -3.92 2.99 19.18
N TYR A 34 -3.74 2.49 17.94
CA TYR A 34 -4.73 1.60 17.32
C TYR A 34 -4.93 0.29 18.09
N VAL A 35 -3.86 -0.27 18.66
CA VAL A 35 -3.92 -1.54 19.40
C VAL A 35 -4.39 -1.35 20.83
N SER A 36 -4.09 -0.22 21.45
CA SER A 36 -4.47 0.09 22.84
C SER A 36 -5.91 0.57 23.00
N HIS A 37 -6.50 1.20 21.97
CA HIS A 37 -7.85 1.77 22.04
C HIS A 37 -8.77 1.31 20.88
N PRO A 38 -8.88 0.00 20.58
CA PRO A 38 -9.73 -0.50 19.48
C PRO A 38 -11.22 -0.18 19.66
N GLU A 39 -11.66 0.06 20.89
CA GLU A 39 -13.05 0.33 21.25
C GLU A 39 -13.56 1.71 20.82
N GLU A 40 -12.68 2.68 20.53
CA GLU A 40 -13.07 4.04 20.12
C GLU A 40 -14.02 4.05 18.91
N ILE A 41 -13.79 3.13 17.97
CA ILE A 41 -14.55 3.03 16.72
C ILE A 41 -15.72 2.05 16.84
N GLY A 42 -15.72 1.17 17.86
CA GLY A 42 -16.77 0.19 18.08
C GLY A 42 -16.86 -0.91 17.00
N ILE A 43 -15.82 -1.07 16.17
CA ILE A 43 -15.74 -2.11 15.13
C ILE A 43 -14.83 -3.23 15.63
N SER A 44 -15.32 -4.47 15.63
CA SER A 44 -14.56 -5.62 16.15
C SER A 44 -13.32 -5.98 15.33
N ASN A 45 -13.29 -5.61 14.04
CA ASN A 45 -12.14 -5.82 13.16
C ASN A 45 -11.25 -4.57 13.18
N LEU A 46 -10.14 -4.66 13.91
CA LEU A 46 -9.18 -3.57 14.04
C LEU A 46 -8.62 -3.08 12.69
N VAL A 47 -8.33 -3.98 11.76
CA VAL A 47 -7.81 -3.59 10.43
C VAL A 47 -8.86 -2.77 9.66
N ALA A 48 -10.12 -3.21 9.71
CA ALA A 48 -11.21 -2.47 9.08
C ALA A 48 -11.43 -1.10 9.75
N ALA A 49 -11.36 -1.04 11.09
CA ALA A 49 -11.44 0.21 11.84
C ALA A 49 -10.34 1.20 11.42
N ILE A 50 -9.09 0.72 11.30
CA ILE A 50 -7.97 1.54 10.82
C ILE A 50 -8.21 2.05 9.40
N LEU A 51 -8.60 1.18 8.47
CA LEU A 51 -8.72 1.57 7.06
C LEU A 51 -9.93 2.46 6.77
N MET A 52 -11.03 2.28 7.50
CA MET A 52 -12.31 2.95 7.21
C MET A 52 -12.63 4.11 8.16
N ASP A 53 -11.89 4.26 9.26
CA ASP A 53 -12.02 5.38 10.19
C ASP A 53 -10.72 6.20 10.27
N TRP A 54 -9.74 5.80 11.08
CA TRP A 54 -8.50 6.57 11.29
C TRP A 54 -7.73 6.88 10.00
N ARG A 55 -7.73 5.99 9.00
CA ARG A 55 -7.06 6.14 7.70
C ARG A 55 -8.02 6.11 6.52
N ALA A 56 -9.27 6.53 6.72
CA ALA A 56 -10.28 6.60 5.67
C ALA A 56 -9.84 7.42 4.45
N TYR A 57 -9.04 8.48 4.67
CA TYR A 57 -8.55 9.34 3.58
C TYR A 57 -7.60 8.60 2.62
N ASP A 58 -6.72 7.74 3.16
CA ASP A 58 -5.81 6.92 2.33
C ASP A 58 -6.62 5.93 1.49
N THR A 59 -7.58 5.24 2.10
CA THR A 59 -8.48 4.28 1.41
C THR A 59 -9.36 4.98 0.36
N MET A 60 -9.86 6.18 0.63
CA MET A 60 -10.59 6.99 -0.35
C MET A 60 -9.68 7.35 -1.53
N GLY A 61 -8.42 7.69 -1.26
CA GLY A 61 -7.39 7.90 -2.29
C GLY A 61 -7.19 6.67 -3.17
N GLU A 62 -7.06 5.47 -2.58
CA GLU A 62 -6.96 4.20 -3.31
C GLU A 62 -8.19 3.97 -4.22
N ALA A 63 -9.40 4.22 -3.71
CA ALA A 63 -10.63 4.13 -4.49
C ALA A 63 -10.63 5.09 -5.69
N ILE A 64 -10.15 6.32 -5.51
CA ILE A 64 -10.00 7.30 -6.60
C ILE A 64 -8.97 6.82 -7.63
N VAL A 65 -7.83 6.27 -7.21
CA VAL A 65 -6.82 5.71 -8.13
C VAL A 65 -7.42 4.57 -8.96
N LEU A 66 -8.13 3.63 -8.34
CA LEU A 66 -8.77 2.53 -9.07
C LEU A 66 -9.86 3.04 -10.03
N PHE A 67 -10.70 3.97 -9.58
CA PHE A 67 -11.74 4.58 -10.40
C PHE A 67 -11.14 5.28 -11.63
N THR A 68 -10.12 6.10 -11.43
CA THR A 68 -9.45 6.84 -12.51
C THR A 68 -8.69 5.90 -13.45
N ALA A 69 -8.11 4.81 -12.95
CA ALA A 69 -7.49 3.78 -13.79
C ALA A 69 -8.50 3.10 -14.72
N VAL A 70 -9.67 2.72 -14.19
CA VAL A 70 -10.76 2.14 -15.00
C VAL A 70 -11.29 3.17 -16.01
N LEU A 71 -11.50 4.41 -15.59
CA LEU A 71 -11.95 5.49 -16.48
C LEU A 71 -10.93 5.76 -17.59
N GLY A 72 -9.63 5.81 -17.26
CA GLY A 72 -8.53 5.97 -18.20
C GLY A 72 -8.48 4.83 -19.21
N PHE A 73 -8.59 3.58 -18.75
CA PHE A 73 -8.67 2.41 -19.62
C PHE A 73 -9.88 2.51 -20.57
N HIS A 74 -11.06 2.84 -20.03
CA HIS A 74 -12.28 2.95 -20.83
C HIS A 74 -12.20 4.09 -21.86
N THR A 75 -11.63 5.24 -21.52
CA THR A 75 -11.48 6.36 -22.47
C THR A 75 -10.53 6.03 -23.63
N ILE A 76 -9.47 5.25 -23.39
CA ILE A 76 -8.52 4.82 -24.43
C ILE A 76 -9.11 3.70 -25.29
N MET A 77 -9.65 2.64 -24.66
CA MET A 77 -10.13 1.45 -25.38
C MET A 77 -11.55 1.59 -25.92
N GLY A 78 -12.43 2.32 -25.21
CA GLY A 78 -13.85 2.47 -25.55
C GLY A 78 -14.12 3.31 -26.80
N ARG A 79 -13.12 4.05 -27.30
CA ARG A 79 -13.24 4.79 -28.57
C ARG A 79 -13.07 3.93 -29.83
N ARG A 80 -12.67 2.66 -29.72
CA ARG A 80 -12.53 1.74 -30.87
C ARG A 80 -13.73 0.83 -31.11
N TRP A 81 -14.88 1.11 -30.50
CA TRP A 81 -16.16 0.47 -30.83
C TRP A 81 -16.98 1.37 -31.76
N LYS A 82 -16.34 1.86 -32.82
CA LYS A 82 -16.89 2.22 -34.15
C LYS A 82 -15.75 2.65 -35.05
#